data_AF-A0A1V6DI70-F1
#
_entry.id   AF-A0A1V6DI70-F1
#
_cell.length_a   1.000
_cell.length_b   1.000
_cell.length_c   1.000
_cell.angle_alpha   90.00
_cell.angle_beta   90.00
_cell.angle_gamma   90.00
#
_symmetry.space_group_name_H-M   'P 1'
#
loop_
_entity.id
_entity.type
_entity.pdbx_description
1 polymer ?
#
loop_
_entity_poly.entity_id
_entity_poly.type
_entity_poly.pdbx_seq_one_letter_code
_entity_poly.pdbx_strand_id
1 'polypeptide(L)'
;MTDQAWSVEMFHLMLKAGSLGLFRIAGNSMEGFMGTVLAGDNGGAASPYDFALGGAGLHPSMPVGQSGVRLTSGMAVMVDIAANFYGYLTDCTRTFSIGPLAPQARDAHQVALEIQHAIAAAGVPGARCEDLYALALARASEAGLADCFMGLSQKAKFVGHGTGIVINEQPVLGARSTDTLAAGMCIALEPKFVIPGSGAVGVEDTFLVTPKGMQTLTPCDPAIIEL
;
A
#
# COMPACT_ATOMS: atom_id res chain seq x y z
N MET A 1 -19.64 10.10 -9.21
CA MET A 1 -19.02 9.87 -7.90
C MET A 1 -17.60 10.45 -7.94
N THR A 2 -17.08 10.91 -6.80
CA THR A 2 -15.67 11.34 -6.64
C THR A 2 -14.94 10.38 -5.72
N ASP A 3 -13.61 10.38 -5.71
CA ASP A 3 -12.80 9.66 -4.71
C ASP A 3 -13.20 10.05 -3.28
N GLN A 4 -13.47 11.34 -3.03
CA GLN A 4 -13.94 11.84 -1.75
C GLN A 4 -15.31 11.27 -1.35
N ALA A 5 -16.27 11.22 -2.28
CA ALA A 5 -17.59 10.65 -1.99
C ALA A 5 -17.47 9.15 -1.67
N TRP A 6 -16.56 8.44 -2.32
CA TRP A 6 -16.25 7.05 -2.00
C TRP A 6 -15.62 6.92 -0.61
N SER A 7 -14.59 7.72 -0.30
CA SER A 7 -13.94 7.69 1.03
C SER A 7 -14.96 7.87 2.15
N VAL A 8 -15.90 8.81 2.00
CA VAL A 8 -16.95 9.07 3.01
C VAL A 8 -17.81 7.82 3.25
N GLU A 9 -18.25 7.14 2.19
CA GLU A 9 -19.09 5.95 2.35
C GLU A 9 -18.29 4.76 2.91
N MET A 10 -17.05 4.59 2.46
CA MET A 10 -16.16 3.57 3.01
C MET A 10 -15.92 3.77 4.51
N PHE A 11 -15.59 5.00 4.93
CA PHE A 11 -15.39 5.32 6.34
C PHE A 11 -16.67 5.13 7.17
N HIS A 12 -17.83 5.50 6.62
CA HIS A 12 -19.12 5.22 7.26
C HIS A 12 -19.32 3.72 7.50
N LEU A 13 -19.04 2.87 6.51
CA LEU A 13 -19.16 1.41 6.64
C LEU A 13 -18.15 0.84 7.65
N MET A 14 -16.89 1.30 7.61
CA MET A 14 -15.85 0.89 8.56
C MET A 14 -16.22 1.22 10.01
N LEU A 15 -16.75 2.43 10.27
CA LEU A 15 -17.21 2.82 11.61
C LEU A 15 -18.39 1.94 12.07
N LYS A 16 -19.34 1.65 11.18
CA LYS A 16 -20.45 0.74 11.49
C LYS A 16 -20.00 -0.70 11.76
N ALA A 17 -18.90 -1.12 11.14
CA ALA A 17 -18.26 -2.41 11.37
C ALA A 17 -17.41 -2.45 12.65
N GLY A 18 -17.24 -1.31 13.35
CA GLY A 18 -16.53 -1.23 14.62
C GLY A 18 -15.09 -0.71 14.54
N SER A 19 -14.66 -0.15 13.42
CA SER A 19 -13.36 0.53 13.32
C SER A 19 -13.29 1.68 14.31
N LEU A 20 -12.14 1.84 14.98
CA LEU A 20 -11.94 2.95 15.94
C LEU A 20 -11.56 4.28 15.27
N GLY A 21 -11.40 4.32 13.95
CA GLY A 21 -11.17 5.55 13.19
C GLY A 21 -9.72 6.09 13.21
N LEU A 22 -9.02 5.93 14.34
CA LEU A 22 -7.67 6.44 14.54
C LEU A 22 -6.66 5.29 14.65
N PHE A 23 -5.52 5.44 13.97
CA PHE A 23 -4.35 4.58 14.16
C PHE A 23 -3.11 5.40 14.49
N ARG A 24 -2.25 4.79 15.30
CA ARG A 24 -0.96 5.38 15.70
C ARG A 24 0.07 5.01 14.65
N ILE A 25 0.91 5.98 14.29
CA ILE A 25 2.05 5.78 13.40
C ILE A 25 3.32 6.04 14.21
N ALA A 26 4.35 5.20 14.10
CA ALA A 26 5.61 5.43 14.79
C ALA A 26 6.32 6.63 14.16
N GLY A 27 6.72 7.61 14.96
CA GLY A 27 7.41 8.80 14.49
C GLY A 27 6.96 10.06 15.22
N ASN A 28 7.54 11.20 14.84
CA ASN A 28 7.37 12.44 15.59
C ASN A 28 6.18 13.28 15.13
N SER A 29 5.60 13.04 13.95
CA SER A 29 4.62 13.97 13.34
C SER A 29 3.75 13.34 12.25
N MET A 30 3.25 12.11 12.44
CA MET A 30 2.33 11.49 11.48
C MET A 30 1.01 11.12 12.15
N GLU A 31 -0.08 11.56 11.51
CA GLU A 31 -1.45 11.24 11.90
C GLU A 31 -2.10 10.48 10.75
N GLY A 32 -2.77 9.37 11.08
CA GLY A 32 -3.51 8.56 10.12
C GLY A 32 -4.95 8.41 10.57
N PHE A 33 -5.88 8.62 9.64
CA PHE A 33 -7.32 8.51 9.90
C PHE A 33 -7.94 7.58 8.87
N MET A 34 -8.34 6.39 9.33
CA MET A 34 -9.07 5.33 8.61
C MET A 34 -8.40 4.72 7.36
N GLY A 35 -7.77 5.52 6.50
CA GLY A 35 -7.12 5.09 5.28
C GLY A 35 -7.14 6.18 4.21
N THR A 36 -6.85 5.80 2.96
CA THR A 36 -6.89 6.70 1.81
C THR A 36 -7.61 6.06 0.62
N VAL A 37 -8.20 6.91 -0.23
CA VAL A 37 -8.72 6.52 -1.55
C VAL A 37 -8.08 7.41 -2.59
N LEU A 38 -7.29 6.83 -3.49
CA LEU A 38 -6.56 7.54 -4.52
C LEU A 38 -7.09 7.14 -5.90
N ALA A 39 -7.65 8.10 -6.65
CA ALA A 39 -8.17 7.86 -7.99
C ALA A 39 -7.33 8.52 -9.08
N GLY A 40 -7.03 7.78 -10.15
CA GLY A 40 -6.28 8.30 -11.29
C GLY A 40 -4.92 8.88 -10.89
N ASP A 41 -4.51 9.95 -11.57
CA ASP A 41 -3.22 10.60 -11.35
C ASP A 41 -3.02 11.16 -9.93
N ASN A 42 -4.08 11.29 -9.12
CA ASN A 42 -3.93 11.61 -7.69
C ASN A 42 -3.05 10.57 -6.97
N GLY A 43 -3.04 9.31 -7.43
CA GLY A 43 -2.13 8.29 -6.91
C GLY A 43 -0.65 8.63 -7.03
N GLY A 44 -0.27 9.49 -8.00
CA GLY A 44 1.10 9.96 -8.19
C GLY A 44 1.44 11.27 -7.48
N ALA A 45 0.50 11.87 -6.75
CA ALA A 45 0.74 13.13 -6.06
C ALA A 45 1.69 12.92 -4.87
N ALA A 46 2.71 13.78 -4.81
CA ALA A 46 3.70 13.79 -3.74
C ALA A 46 3.07 14.15 -2.39
N SER A 47 3.49 13.43 -1.35
CA SER A 47 3.16 13.71 0.04
C SER A 47 4.44 14.00 0.84
N PRO A 48 4.39 14.86 1.86
CA PRO A 48 5.52 15.17 2.72
C PRO A 48 5.88 14.01 3.67
N TYR A 49 5.09 12.95 3.70
CA TYR A 49 5.31 11.76 4.52
C TYR A 49 5.88 10.61 3.70
N ASP A 50 6.57 9.69 4.36
CA ASP A 50 7.09 8.45 3.76
C ASP A 50 5.94 7.43 3.58
N PHE A 51 4.95 7.76 2.74
CA PHE A 51 3.93 6.81 2.27
C PHE A 51 4.38 6.14 0.97
N ALA A 52 3.95 4.90 0.73
CA ALA A 52 4.10 4.31 -0.59
C ALA A 52 3.41 5.15 -1.66
N LEU A 53 2.21 5.69 -1.37
CA LEU A 53 1.47 6.60 -2.23
C LEU A 53 0.72 7.66 -1.39
N GLY A 54 0.97 8.93 -1.69
CA GLY A 54 0.60 10.05 -0.83
C GLY A 54 -0.77 10.64 -1.10
N GLY A 55 -1.07 11.00 -2.35
CA GLY A 55 -2.28 11.75 -2.70
C GLY A 55 -2.18 13.25 -2.39
N ALA A 56 -2.89 14.08 -3.15
CA ALA A 56 -2.83 15.54 -2.98
C ALA A 56 -3.65 16.05 -1.78
N GLY A 57 -4.56 15.23 -1.25
CA GLY A 57 -5.48 15.60 -0.19
C GLY A 57 -6.50 16.67 -0.60
N LEU A 58 -7.41 17.01 0.32
CA LEU A 58 -8.43 18.04 0.11
C LEU A 58 -7.92 19.46 0.38
N HIS A 59 -6.78 19.60 1.06
CA HIS A 59 -6.22 20.90 1.42
C HIS A 59 -4.69 20.82 1.55
N PRO A 60 -3.92 21.85 1.14
CA PRO A 60 -2.45 21.82 1.21
C PRO A 60 -1.86 21.65 2.60
N SER A 61 -2.62 21.90 3.67
CA SER A 61 -2.18 21.64 5.05
C SER A 61 -2.20 20.16 5.41
N MET A 62 -2.94 19.33 4.66
CA MET A 62 -3.03 17.88 4.80
C MET A 62 -2.96 17.23 3.40
N PRO A 63 -1.79 17.26 2.75
CA PRO A 63 -1.60 16.76 1.39
C PRO A 63 -1.45 15.23 1.37
N VAL A 64 -2.52 14.54 1.77
CA VAL A 64 -2.62 13.08 1.82
C VAL A 64 -4.03 12.65 1.43
N GLY A 65 -4.14 11.59 0.65
CA GLY A 65 -5.39 10.91 0.33
C GLY A 65 -6.16 11.55 -0.84
N GLN A 66 -7.48 11.39 -0.78
CA GLN A 66 -8.45 11.86 -1.76
C GLN A 66 -8.38 13.36 -1.99
N SER A 67 -8.60 13.81 -3.23
CA SER A 67 -8.56 15.24 -3.61
C SER A 67 -9.81 15.75 -4.31
N GLY A 68 -10.89 14.95 -4.33
CA GLY A 68 -12.17 15.30 -4.96
C GLY A 68 -12.22 14.98 -6.45
N VAL A 69 -11.31 14.13 -6.94
CA VAL A 69 -11.24 13.70 -8.33
C VAL A 69 -12.55 13.03 -8.74
N ARG A 70 -13.10 13.45 -9.87
CA ARG A 70 -14.26 12.78 -10.48
C ARG A 70 -13.82 11.44 -11.07
N LEU A 71 -14.51 10.38 -10.67
CA LEU A 71 -14.27 9.03 -11.17
C LEU A 71 -14.76 8.90 -12.62
N THR A 72 -13.88 8.48 -13.51
CA THR A 72 -14.16 8.28 -14.94
C THR A 72 -13.52 6.99 -15.45
N SER A 73 -14.05 6.44 -16.55
CA SER A 73 -13.55 5.21 -17.16
C SER A 73 -12.03 5.26 -17.41
N GLY A 74 -11.34 4.15 -17.17
CA GLY A 74 -9.89 4.01 -17.34
C GLY A 74 -9.07 4.38 -16.11
N MET A 75 -9.71 4.83 -15.03
CA MET A 75 -9.03 5.14 -13.77
C MET A 75 -8.96 3.92 -12.86
N ALA A 76 -7.78 3.72 -12.26
CA ALA A 76 -7.63 2.93 -11.06
C ALA A 76 -8.07 3.76 -9.85
N VAL A 77 -8.68 3.07 -8.88
CA VAL A 77 -9.07 3.60 -7.57
C VAL A 77 -8.42 2.70 -6.53
N MET A 78 -7.30 3.16 -5.98
CA MET A 78 -6.59 2.45 -4.94
C MET A 78 -7.22 2.79 -3.59
N VAL A 79 -7.63 1.75 -2.85
CA VAL A 79 -8.21 1.85 -1.53
C VAL A 79 -7.24 1.22 -0.55
N ASP A 80 -6.68 2.04 0.33
CA ASP A 80 -5.66 1.66 1.31
C ASP A 80 -6.25 1.92 2.70
N ILE A 81 -6.49 0.85 3.47
CA ILE A 81 -7.22 0.91 4.74
C ILE A 81 -6.55 0.10 5.83
N ALA A 82 -6.52 0.69 7.03
CA ALA A 82 -6.15 -0.02 8.24
C ALA A 82 -7.41 -0.53 8.98
N ALA A 83 -7.38 -1.78 9.41
CA ALA A 83 -8.37 -2.34 10.33
C ALA A 83 -7.77 -2.51 11.73
N ASN A 84 -8.62 -2.52 12.75
CA ASN A 84 -8.19 -2.70 14.13
C ASN A 84 -9.07 -3.67 14.93
N PHE A 85 -8.42 -4.44 15.80
CA PHE A 85 -9.06 -5.37 16.72
C PHE A 85 -8.29 -5.45 18.04
N TYR A 86 -8.95 -5.11 19.17
CA TYR A 86 -8.32 -5.01 20.50
C TYR A 86 -7.01 -4.19 20.54
N GLY A 87 -6.89 -3.19 19.65
CA GLY A 87 -5.72 -2.32 19.56
C GLY A 87 -4.60 -2.83 18.64
N TYR A 88 -4.70 -4.03 18.08
CA TYR A 88 -3.84 -4.51 17.00
C TYR A 88 -4.38 -4.07 15.66
N LEU A 89 -3.46 -3.75 14.75
CA LEU A 89 -3.71 -3.21 13.42
C LEU A 89 -3.33 -4.23 12.35
N THR A 90 -4.02 -4.17 11.23
CA THR A 90 -3.63 -4.79 9.97
C THR A 90 -3.74 -3.73 8.89
N ASP A 91 -2.83 -3.79 7.92
CA ASP A 91 -2.85 -2.94 6.73
C ASP A 91 -3.27 -3.73 5.48
N CYS A 92 -4.05 -3.09 4.61
CA CYS A 92 -4.61 -3.71 3.42
C CYS A 92 -4.92 -2.66 2.34
N THR A 93 -4.33 -2.88 1.16
CA THR A 93 -4.59 -2.09 -0.04
C THR A 93 -5.19 -2.97 -1.13
N ARG A 94 -6.25 -2.48 -1.77
CA ARG A 94 -6.86 -3.08 -2.96
C ARG A 94 -7.03 -2.08 -4.08
N THR A 95 -6.92 -2.57 -5.31
CA THR A 95 -7.11 -1.78 -6.52
C THR A 95 -8.48 -2.07 -7.12
N PHE A 96 -9.30 -1.03 -7.27
CA PHE A 96 -10.52 -1.07 -8.06
C PHE A 96 -10.28 -0.35 -9.39
N SER A 97 -11.12 -0.59 -10.40
CA SER A 97 -11.11 0.21 -11.63
C SER A 97 -12.48 0.70 -12.00
N ILE A 98 -12.55 1.89 -12.61
CA ILE A 98 -13.76 2.38 -13.24
C ILE A 98 -13.68 1.98 -14.70
N GLY A 99 -14.44 0.96 -15.09
CA GLY A 99 -14.30 0.33 -16.40
C GLY A 99 -12.87 -0.21 -16.68
N PRO A 100 -12.53 -0.44 -17.96
CA PRO A 100 -11.30 -1.12 -18.33
C PRO A 100 -10.07 -0.22 -18.16
N LEU A 101 -9.07 -0.70 -17.44
CA LEU A 101 -7.76 -0.05 -17.35
C LEU A 101 -6.92 -0.20 -18.63
N ALA A 102 -5.86 0.62 -18.74
CA ALA A 102 -4.81 0.36 -19.72
C ALA A 102 -4.12 -0.98 -19.45
N PRO A 103 -3.69 -1.75 -20.48
CA PRO A 103 -2.97 -3.01 -20.28
C PRO A 103 -1.79 -2.90 -19.32
N GLN A 104 -0.98 -1.85 -19.46
CA GLN A 104 0.16 -1.59 -18.59
C GLN A 104 -0.20 -1.52 -17.10
N ALA A 105 -1.40 -1.02 -16.75
CA ALA A 105 -1.83 -0.96 -15.35
C ALA A 105 -2.22 -2.34 -14.80
N ARG A 106 -2.83 -3.19 -15.63
CA ARG A 106 -3.09 -4.59 -15.26
C ARG A 106 -1.79 -5.38 -15.12
N ASP A 107 -0.87 -5.19 -16.07
CA ASP A 107 0.44 -5.85 -16.05
C ASP A 107 1.25 -5.42 -14.82
N ALA A 108 1.25 -4.13 -14.49
CA ALA A 108 1.92 -3.61 -13.29
C ALA A 108 1.31 -4.14 -11.98
N HIS A 109 -0.02 -4.26 -11.91
CA HIS A 109 -0.67 -4.89 -10.77
C HIS A 109 -0.26 -6.37 -10.64
N GLN A 110 -0.19 -7.11 -11.75
CA GLN A 110 0.27 -8.50 -11.74
C GLN A 110 1.72 -8.62 -11.24
N VAL A 111 2.61 -7.71 -11.66
CA VAL A 111 3.99 -7.66 -11.17
C VAL A 111 4.03 -7.32 -9.67
N ALA A 112 3.14 -6.47 -9.16
CA ALA A 112 3.04 -6.23 -7.72
C ALA A 112 2.70 -7.50 -6.92
N LEU A 113 1.76 -8.32 -7.40
CA LEU A 113 1.44 -9.62 -6.80
C LEU A 113 2.66 -10.55 -6.78
N GLU A 114 3.39 -10.61 -7.89
CA GLU A 114 4.60 -11.43 -8.01
C GLU A 114 5.71 -10.96 -7.07
N ILE A 115 5.90 -9.66 -6.92
CA ILE A 115 6.81 -9.06 -5.94
C ILE A 115 6.41 -9.46 -4.51
N GLN A 116 5.14 -9.28 -4.15
CA GLN A 116 4.64 -9.58 -2.81
C GLN A 116 4.85 -11.08 -2.49
N HIS A 117 4.52 -11.98 -3.42
CA HIS A 117 4.74 -13.41 -3.27
C HIS A 117 6.22 -13.77 -3.15
N ALA A 118 7.10 -13.15 -3.94
CA ALA A 118 8.54 -13.41 -3.88
C ALA A 118 9.14 -12.97 -2.54
N ILE A 119 8.75 -11.79 -2.05
CA ILE A 119 9.18 -11.29 -0.73
C ILE A 119 8.63 -12.20 0.37
N ALA A 120 7.34 -12.56 0.32
CA ALA A 120 6.73 -13.44 1.30
C ALA A 120 7.43 -14.81 1.36
N ALA A 121 7.80 -15.39 0.22
CA ALA A 121 8.53 -16.65 0.16
C ALA A 121 9.97 -16.54 0.73
N ALA A 122 10.66 -15.44 0.45
CA ALA A 122 12.02 -15.18 0.94
C ALA A 122 12.06 -14.69 2.40
N GLY A 123 10.93 -14.19 2.92
CA GLY A 123 10.78 -13.59 4.23
C GLY A 123 10.74 -14.62 5.35
N VAL A 124 11.90 -15.17 5.69
CA VAL A 124 12.13 -16.10 6.81
C VAL A 124 12.92 -15.42 7.93
N PRO A 125 12.92 -15.98 9.16
CA PRO A 125 13.80 -15.50 10.23
C PRO A 125 15.26 -15.42 9.78
N GLY A 126 15.90 -14.28 10.02
CA GLY A 126 17.26 -13.97 9.59
C GLY A 126 17.38 -13.28 8.23
N ALA A 127 16.31 -13.23 7.42
CA ALA A 127 16.32 -12.48 6.16
C ALA A 127 16.56 -10.99 6.43
N ARG A 128 17.48 -10.38 5.68
CA ARG A 128 17.80 -8.95 5.79
C ARG A 128 16.71 -8.14 5.09
N CYS A 129 16.24 -7.07 5.75
CA CYS A 129 15.18 -6.23 5.21
C CYS A 129 15.59 -5.51 3.92
N GLU A 130 16.87 -5.11 3.81
CA GLU A 130 17.44 -4.53 2.58
C GLU A 130 17.48 -5.51 1.40
N ASP A 131 17.69 -6.81 1.64
CA ASP A 131 17.74 -7.83 0.58
C ASP A 131 16.33 -8.07 0.00
N LEU A 132 15.31 -8.07 0.86
CA LEU A 132 13.91 -8.18 0.43
C LEU A 132 13.48 -6.96 -0.38
N TYR A 133 13.93 -5.76 0.00
CA TYR A 133 13.71 -4.56 -0.79
C TYR A 133 14.45 -4.61 -2.14
N ALA A 134 15.70 -5.06 -2.15
CA ALA A 134 16.48 -5.24 -3.38
C ALA A 134 15.83 -6.25 -4.34
N LEU A 135 15.25 -7.33 -3.81
CA LEU A 135 14.45 -8.29 -4.58
C LEU A 135 13.26 -7.61 -5.27
N ALA A 136 12.52 -6.74 -4.56
CA ALA A 136 11.41 -5.98 -5.14
C ALA A 136 11.85 -5.11 -6.32
N LEU A 137 12.95 -4.37 -6.14
CA LEU A 137 13.52 -3.52 -7.19
C LEU A 137 13.98 -4.33 -8.41
N ALA A 138 14.62 -5.48 -8.18
CA ALA A 138 15.07 -6.36 -9.25
C ALA A 138 13.89 -6.85 -10.09
N ARG A 139 12.81 -7.31 -9.44
CA ARG A 139 11.58 -7.77 -10.12
C ARG A 139 10.89 -6.66 -10.91
N ALA A 140 10.77 -5.47 -10.32
CA ALA A 140 10.20 -4.32 -11.03
C ALA A 140 11.04 -3.93 -12.26
N SER A 141 12.37 -4.03 -12.16
CA SER A 141 13.30 -3.77 -13.27
C SER A 141 13.23 -4.85 -14.35
N GLU A 142 13.20 -6.13 -13.98
CA GLU A 142 13.03 -7.27 -14.89
C GLU A 142 11.74 -7.16 -15.73
N ALA A 143 10.67 -6.64 -15.12
CA ALA A 143 9.40 -6.37 -15.78
C ALA A 143 9.40 -5.08 -16.64
N GLY A 144 10.47 -4.29 -16.63
CA GLY A 144 10.54 -3.01 -17.33
C GLY A 144 9.69 -1.89 -16.70
N LEU A 145 9.36 -2.00 -15.42
CA LEU A 145 8.45 -1.11 -14.69
C LEU A 145 9.13 -0.33 -13.55
N ALA A 146 10.47 -0.35 -13.47
CA ALA A 146 11.21 0.35 -12.41
C ALA A 146 10.90 1.85 -12.35
N ASP A 147 10.59 2.49 -13.49
CA ASP A 147 10.31 3.92 -13.56
C ASP A 147 8.99 4.32 -12.88
N CYS A 148 8.02 3.40 -12.81
CA CYS A 148 6.74 3.61 -12.15
C CYS A 148 6.58 2.88 -10.80
N PHE A 149 7.61 2.14 -10.36
CA PHE A 149 7.57 1.41 -9.09
C PHE A 149 7.73 2.34 -7.89
N MET A 150 6.84 2.17 -6.91
CA MET A 150 6.77 2.93 -5.65
C MET A 150 6.70 4.46 -5.84
N GLY A 151 6.16 4.92 -6.97
CA GLY A 151 5.97 6.35 -7.28
C GLY A 151 6.55 6.77 -8.64
N LEU A 152 6.46 8.07 -8.93
CA LEU A 152 6.98 8.69 -10.16
C LEU A 152 8.17 9.61 -9.86
N SER A 153 7.88 10.90 -9.64
CA SER A 153 8.90 11.92 -9.33
C SER A 153 9.47 11.76 -7.93
N GLN A 154 8.62 11.40 -6.97
CA GLN A 154 9.00 10.99 -5.62
C GLN A 154 8.69 9.50 -5.49
N LYS A 155 9.69 8.72 -5.08
CA LYS A 155 9.57 7.29 -4.89
C LYS A 155 9.77 6.91 -3.43
N ALA A 156 8.87 6.10 -2.89
CA ALA A 156 9.06 5.50 -1.59
C ALA A 156 10.30 4.59 -1.63
N LYS A 157 11.06 4.60 -0.52
CA LYS A 157 12.35 3.89 -0.41
C LYS A 157 12.24 2.60 0.41
N PHE A 158 11.03 2.05 0.46
CA PHE A 158 10.66 0.83 1.16
C PHE A 158 9.57 0.11 0.34
N VAL A 159 9.31 -1.15 0.68
CA VAL A 159 8.24 -1.97 0.06
C VAL A 159 7.36 -2.65 1.12
N GLY A 160 7.62 -2.36 2.39
CA GLY A 160 6.85 -2.87 3.51
C GLY A 160 7.42 -2.41 4.83
N HIS A 161 6.67 -2.65 5.89
CA HIS A 161 7.01 -2.25 7.25
C HIS A 161 6.40 -3.19 8.29
N GLY A 162 6.92 -3.14 9.51
CA GLY A 162 6.30 -3.79 10.65
C GLY A 162 4.92 -3.18 10.92
N THR A 163 4.00 -4.00 11.42
CA THR A 163 2.69 -3.56 11.89
C THR A 163 2.28 -4.32 13.14
N GLY A 164 1.57 -3.65 14.04
CA GLY A 164 1.24 -4.19 15.35
C GLY A 164 0.21 -3.34 16.07
N ILE A 165 0.57 -2.77 17.21
CA ILE A 165 -0.27 -1.76 17.89
C ILE A 165 -0.08 -0.35 17.28
N VAL A 166 0.91 -0.23 16.40
CA VAL A 166 1.21 0.92 15.56
C VAL A 166 1.16 0.45 14.10
N ILE A 167 0.57 1.24 13.20
CA ILE A 167 0.33 0.80 11.81
C ILE A 167 1.65 0.68 11.04
N ASN A 168 2.52 1.69 11.14
CA ASN A 168 3.91 1.62 10.68
C ASN A 168 4.86 1.55 11.87
N GLU A 169 5.54 0.42 12.03
CA GLU A 169 6.61 0.19 13.01
C GLU A 169 7.80 -0.54 12.37
N GLN A 170 8.86 -0.76 13.14
CA GLN A 170 10.02 -1.52 12.67
C GLN A 170 9.72 -3.03 12.63
N PRO A 171 10.37 -3.80 11.74
CA PRO A 171 11.38 -3.35 10.78
C PRO A 171 10.77 -2.76 9.50
N VAL A 172 11.43 -1.75 8.93
CA VAL A 172 11.10 -1.26 7.58
C VAL A 172 11.90 -2.03 6.53
N LEU A 173 11.22 -2.55 5.50
CA LEU A 173 11.85 -3.22 4.34
C LEU A 173 12.26 -2.16 3.31
N GLY A 174 13.43 -1.56 3.51
CA GLY A 174 13.96 -0.51 2.64
C GLY A 174 15.48 -0.55 2.50
N ALA A 175 15.99 0.22 1.54
CA ALA A 175 17.41 0.18 1.10
C ALA A 175 18.46 0.46 2.19
N ARG A 176 18.06 1.10 3.30
CA ARG A 176 18.97 1.48 4.40
C ARG A 176 18.69 0.69 5.68
N SER A 177 17.83 -0.32 5.61
CA SER A 177 17.46 -1.11 6.77
C SER A 177 18.57 -2.08 7.13
N THR A 178 19.05 -1.99 8.37
CA THR A 178 20.02 -2.94 8.93
C THR A 178 19.35 -4.10 9.67
N ASP A 179 18.02 -4.11 9.72
CA ASP A 179 17.25 -5.07 10.48
C ASP A 179 17.11 -6.41 9.75
N THR A 180 16.88 -7.46 10.54
CA THR A 180 16.53 -8.79 10.05
C THR A 180 15.16 -9.19 10.57
N LEU A 181 14.46 -10.02 9.79
CA LEU A 181 13.19 -10.57 10.21
C LEU A 181 13.39 -11.60 11.33
N ALA A 182 12.43 -11.67 12.25
CA ALA A 182 12.33 -12.70 13.27
C ALA A 182 10.97 -13.40 13.18
N ALA A 183 10.92 -14.67 13.64
CA ALA A 183 9.67 -15.41 13.69
C ALA A 183 8.66 -14.68 14.58
N GLY A 184 7.41 -14.57 14.13
CA GLY A 184 6.34 -13.89 14.86
C GLY A 184 6.24 -12.39 14.58
N MET A 185 7.15 -11.79 13.80
CA MET A 185 6.96 -10.42 13.30
C MET A 185 5.77 -10.37 12.33
N CYS A 186 5.03 -9.27 12.38
CA CYS A 186 3.97 -8.96 11.41
C CYS A 186 4.46 -7.85 10.48
N ILE A 187 4.36 -8.07 9.17
CA ILE A 187 4.88 -7.18 8.12
C ILE A 187 3.75 -6.87 7.13
N ALA A 188 3.45 -5.59 6.92
CA ALA A 188 2.66 -5.15 5.77
C ALA A 188 3.58 -5.09 4.54
N LEU A 189 3.23 -5.80 3.47
CA LEU A 189 3.97 -5.81 2.20
C LEU A 189 3.15 -5.12 1.12
N GLU A 190 3.66 -4.03 0.58
CA GLU A 190 2.88 -3.07 -0.22
C GLU A 190 3.55 -2.65 -1.54
N PRO A 191 3.91 -3.59 -2.44
CA PRO A 191 4.40 -3.23 -3.75
C PRO A 191 3.32 -2.51 -4.56
N LYS A 192 3.61 -1.26 -4.92
CA LYS A 192 2.69 -0.35 -5.62
C LYS A 192 3.37 0.23 -6.88
N PHE A 193 2.60 0.48 -7.92
CA PHE A 193 3.03 1.14 -9.16
C PHE A 193 2.10 2.32 -9.48
N VAL A 194 2.65 3.37 -10.09
CA VAL A 194 1.88 4.52 -10.55
C VAL A 194 1.94 4.62 -12.06
N ILE A 195 0.81 4.41 -12.74
CA ILE A 195 0.73 4.43 -14.19
C ILE A 195 0.09 5.75 -14.65
N PRO A 196 0.83 6.64 -15.33
CA PRO A 196 0.27 7.91 -15.81
C PRO A 196 -1.02 7.72 -16.63
N GLY A 197 -2.04 8.51 -16.32
CA GLY A 197 -3.37 8.45 -16.93
C GLY A 197 -4.28 7.35 -16.39
N SER A 198 -3.74 6.31 -15.72
CA SER A 198 -4.55 5.28 -15.04
C SER A 198 -4.58 5.49 -13.52
N GLY A 199 -3.46 5.86 -12.91
CA GLY A 199 -3.30 6.01 -11.47
C GLY A 199 -2.52 4.88 -10.81
N ALA A 200 -2.67 4.77 -9.50
CA ALA A 200 -1.98 3.79 -8.68
C ALA A 200 -2.63 2.39 -8.78
N VAL A 201 -1.79 1.37 -8.91
CA VAL A 201 -2.18 -0.04 -8.89
C VAL A 201 -1.20 -0.83 -8.04
N GLY A 202 -1.67 -1.91 -7.44
CA GLY A 202 -0.86 -2.79 -6.61
C GLY A 202 -1.68 -3.39 -5.50
N VAL A 203 -0.99 -3.90 -4.49
CA VAL A 203 -1.62 -4.56 -3.34
C VAL A 203 -0.86 -4.25 -2.08
N GLU A 204 -1.54 -4.45 -0.97
CA GLU A 204 -0.91 -4.54 0.33
C GLU A 204 -1.66 -5.56 1.17
N ASP A 205 -0.87 -6.38 1.86
CA ASP A 205 -1.37 -7.37 2.79
C ASP A 205 -0.46 -7.45 4.00
N THR A 206 -1.06 -7.70 5.15
CA THR A 206 -0.34 -8.03 6.37
C THR A 206 0.02 -9.50 6.40
N PHE A 207 1.27 -9.81 6.72
CA PHE A 207 1.82 -11.15 6.83
C PHE A 207 2.46 -11.43 8.19
N LEU A 208 2.41 -12.68 8.63
CA LEU A 208 3.15 -13.21 9.77
C LEU A 208 4.42 -13.92 9.28
N VAL A 209 5.59 -13.54 9.81
CA VAL A 209 6.87 -14.22 9.51
C VAL A 209 6.92 -15.58 10.20
N THR A 210 7.06 -16.65 9.43
CA THR A 210 7.21 -18.03 9.92
C THR A 210 8.54 -18.66 9.47
N PRO A 211 8.98 -19.79 10.06
CA PRO A 211 10.19 -20.47 9.62
C PRO A 211 10.20 -20.95 8.16
N LYS A 212 9.05 -20.98 7.47
CA LYS A 212 8.90 -21.46 6.08
C LYS A 212 8.58 -20.35 5.07
N GLY A 213 8.62 -19.10 5.51
CA GLY A 213 8.20 -17.92 4.75
C GLY A 213 7.08 -17.19 5.48
N MET A 214 6.58 -16.14 4.87
CA MET A 214 5.51 -15.33 5.42
C MET A 214 4.13 -15.94 5.11
N GLN A 215 3.25 -15.96 6.11
CA GLN A 215 1.86 -16.38 5.97
C GLN A 215 0.95 -15.15 5.96
N THR A 216 0.10 -15.00 4.93
CA THR A 216 -0.86 -13.88 4.90
C THR A 216 -1.87 -13.98 6.04
N LEU A 217 -2.14 -12.83 6.68
CA LEU A 217 -3.20 -12.63 7.66
C LEU A 217 -4.42 -11.94 7.06
N THR A 218 -4.35 -11.56 5.77
CA THR A 218 -5.37 -10.73 5.10
C THR A 218 -6.23 -11.61 4.20
N PRO A 219 -7.46 -11.97 4.61
CA PRO A 219 -8.33 -12.88 3.84
C PRO A 219 -9.16 -12.11 2.80
N CYS A 220 -8.49 -11.39 1.91
CA CYS A 220 -9.14 -10.60 0.86
C CYS A 220 -8.52 -10.93 -0.51
N ASP A 221 -9.34 -11.07 -1.55
CA ASP A 221 -8.86 -11.32 -2.91
C ASP A 221 -8.02 -10.13 -3.38
N PRO A 222 -6.76 -10.34 -3.81
CA PRO A 222 -5.88 -9.26 -4.24
C PRO A 222 -6.14 -8.80 -5.68
N ALA A 223 -7.00 -9.49 -6.46
CA ALA A 223 -7.27 -9.13 -7.85
C ALA A 223 -7.93 -7.74 -8.00
N ILE A 224 -7.70 -7.11 -9.16
CA ILE A 224 -8.42 -5.87 -9.51
C ILE A 224 -9.91 -6.15 -9.62
N ILE A 225 -10.72 -5.30 -8.98
CA ILE A 225 -12.17 -5.32 -9.08
C ILE A 225 -12.61 -4.22 -10.05
N GLU A 226 -13.13 -4.61 -11.21
CA GLU A 226 -13.72 -3.68 -12.19
C GLU A 226 -15.16 -3.32 -11.81
N LEU A 227 -15.47 -2.03 -11.81
CA LEU A 227 -16.78 -1.43 -11.50
C LEU A 227 -17.44 -0.77 -12.72
#